data_AF-A0A7G7MS01-F1
#
_entry.id   AF-A0A7G7MS01-F1
#
_cell.length_a   1.000
_cell.length_b   1.000
_cell.length_c   1.000
_cell.angle_alpha   90.00
_cell.angle_beta   90.00
_cell.angle_gamma   90.00
#
_symmetry.space_group_name_H-M   'P 1'
#
loop_
_entity.id
_entity.type
_entity.pdbx_description
1 polymer ?
#
loop_
_entity_poly.entity_id
_entity_poly.type
_entity_poly.pdbx_seq_one_letter_code
_entity_poly.pdbx_strand_id
1 'polypeptide(L)'
;MTPAGRVETAPDGTLHGPFDAMLRAPRSGTALQALGAALRYSGVLPDRVRELAILRVAAHHRSAYEWHAHAPVAAALEVVDPHAERVAVAAVDELLGTGDLTDDAWSRTVDALGEAGAVELTTVVGYYALLAMQLRVLRVPLPDGAPPATFCT
;
A
#
# COMPACT_ATOMS: atom_id res chain seq x y z
N MET A 1 23.11 -0.94 -16.40
CA MET A 1 22.76 -1.15 -14.99
C MET A 1 22.30 0.19 -14.44
N THR A 2 20.99 0.44 -14.45
CA THR A 2 20.39 1.73 -14.05
C THR A 2 20.21 1.70 -12.53
N PRO A 3 20.64 2.71 -11.76
CA PRO A 3 20.43 2.69 -10.32
C PRO A 3 18.94 2.81 -10.00
N ALA A 4 18.51 2.08 -8.98
CA ALA A 4 17.15 2.07 -8.48
C ALA A 4 16.70 3.46 -7.99
N GLY A 5 15.44 3.80 -8.29
CA GLY A 5 14.64 4.77 -7.53
C GLY A 5 15.15 6.21 -7.51
N ARG A 6 15.03 6.93 -8.64
CA ARG A 6 15.14 8.39 -8.59
C ARG A 6 13.92 8.92 -7.84
N VAL A 7 14.15 9.43 -6.64
CA VAL A 7 13.16 10.15 -5.87
C VAL A 7 12.85 11.45 -6.60
N GLU A 8 11.60 11.66 -7.01
CA GLU A 8 11.18 12.88 -7.69
C GLU A 8 11.13 14.06 -6.71
N THR A 9 11.94 15.07 -7.01
CA THR A 9 11.94 16.35 -6.32
C THR A 9 11.07 17.35 -7.09
N ALA A 10 10.26 18.09 -6.36
CA ALA A 10 9.62 19.32 -6.80
C ALA A 10 10.62 20.31 -7.45
N PRO A 11 10.12 21.25 -8.26
CA PRO A 11 10.92 22.37 -8.76
C PRO A 11 11.58 23.23 -7.66
N ASP A 12 11.02 23.24 -6.44
CA ASP A 12 11.58 23.95 -5.27
C ASP A 12 12.56 23.10 -4.43
N GLY A 13 12.87 21.88 -4.88
CA GLY A 13 13.78 20.96 -4.20
C GLY A 13 13.14 20.12 -3.09
N THR A 14 11.82 20.25 -2.83
CA THR A 14 11.11 19.37 -1.90
C THR A 14 10.90 17.97 -2.48
N LEU A 15 10.95 16.94 -1.63
CA LEU A 15 10.57 15.59 -2.03
C LEU A 15 9.05 15.53 -2.13
N HIS A 16 8.49 15.00 -3.22
CA HIS A 16 7.05 14.76 -3.28
C HIS A 16 6.69 13.35 -2.78
N GLY A 17 5.49 13.22 -2.19
CA GLY A 17 5.01 11.97 -1.60
C GLY A 17 5.32 11.77 -0.13
N PRO A 18 5.18 10.54 0.41
CA PRO A 18 5.35 10.28 1.84
C PRO A 18 6.77 10.60 2.33
N PHE A 19 7.73 10.74 1.42
CA PHE A 19 9.12 10.98 1.76
C PHE A 19 9.38 12.37 2.36
N ASP A 20 8.59 13.40 2.07
CA ASP A 20 8.71 14.70 2.77
C ASP A 20 8.39 14.55 4.26
N ALA A 21 7.36 13.76 4.59
CA ALA A 21 7.01 13.41 5.97
C ALA A 21 8.18 12.70 6.67
N MET A 22 8.83 11.78 5.94
CA MET A 22 9.97 11.02 6.43
C MET A 22 11.20 11.90 6.70
N LEU A 23 11.40 12.98 5.95
CA LEU A 23 12.50 13.93 6.16
C LEU A 23 12.29 14.84 7.38
N ARG A 24 11.04 15.16 7.73
CA ARG A 24 10.72 15.96 8.94
C ARG A 24 10.95 15.21 10.24
N ALA A 25 10.91 13.87 10.21
CA ALA A 25 11.19 13.01 11.35
C ALA A 25 12.11 11.84 10.95
N PRO A 26 13.42 12.09 10.73
CA PRO A 26 14.32 11.15 10.04
C PRO A 26 14.36 9.74 10.65
N ARG A 27 14.35 9.60 11.98
CA ARG A 27 14.39 8.28 12.63
C ARG A 27 13.17 7.43 12.28
N SER A 28 11.98 8.03 12.37
CA SER A 28 10.73 7.37 11.99
C SER A 28 10.66 7.15 10.49
N GLY A 29 11.09 8.14 9.71
CA GLY A 29 11.12 8.09 8.26
C GLY A 29 11.98 6.95 7.72
N THR A 30 13.21 6.80 8.22
CA THR A 30 14.10 5.69 7.85
C THR A 30 13.49 4.33 8.18
N ALA A 31 12.88 4.19 9.36
CA ALA A 31 12.23 2.93 9.75
C ALA A 31 11.03 2.60 8.84
N LEU A 32 10.19 3.59 8.52
CA LEU A 32 9.05 3.41 7.62
C LEU A 32 9.49 3.14 6.18
N GLN A 33 10.57 3.76 5.72
CA GLN A 33 11.14 3.48 4.40
C GLN A 33 11.66 2.04 4.34
N ALA A 34 12.38 1.58 5.37
CA ALA A 34 12.90 0.23 5.45
C ALA A 34 11.78 -0.81 5.45
N LEU A 35 10.72 -0.59 6.22
CA LEU A 35 9.53 -1.44 6.20
C LEU A 35 8.88 -1.46 4.82
N GLY A 36 8.66 -0.30 4.20
CA GLY A 36 8.08 -0.23 2.86
C GLY A 36 8.95 -0.89 1.79
N ALA A 37 10.28 -0.82 1.90
CA ALA A 37 11.20 -1.50 1.02
C ALA A 37 11.14 -3.02 1.19
N ALA A 38 11.07 -3.51 2.44
CA ALA A 38 10.88 -4.93 2.72
C ALA A 38 9.59 -5.47 2.09
N LEU A 39 8.46 -4.77 2.28
CA LEU A 39 7.16 -5.16 1.71
C LEU A 39 7.14 -5.17 0.17
N ARG A 40 7.88 -4.25 -0.48
CA ARG A 40 7.87 -4.11 -1.94
C ARG A 40 8.87 -5.01 -2.67
N TYR A 41 10.00 -5.30 -2.06
CA TYR A 41 11.12 -5.95 -2.76
C TYR A 41 11.59 -7.26 -2.11
N SER A 42 11.05 -7.61 -0.95
CA SER A 42 11.45 -8.80 -0.20
C SER A 42 10.29 -9.49 0.50
N GLY A 43 9.05 -9.12 0.13
CA GLY A 43 7.83 -9.71 0.66
C GLY A 43 7.54 -11.07 0.03
N VAL A 44 6.67 -11.84 0.70
CA VAL A 44 6.21 -13.15 0.24
C VAL A 44 4.86 -13.08 -0.48
N LEU A 45 4.14 -11.96 -0.38
CA LEU A 45 2.88 -11.81 -1.10
C LEU A 45 3.10 -11.74 -2.61
N PRO A 46 2.25 -12.41 -3.42
CA PRO A 46 2.20 -12.16 -4.85
C PRO A 46 2.01 -10.67 -5.13
N ASP A 47 2.72 -10.14 -6.13
CA ASP A 47 2.73 -8.69 -6.41
C ASP A 47 1.32 -8.13 -6.58
N ARG A 48 0.47 -8.83 -7.33
CA ARG A 48 -0.90 -8.39 -7.55
C ARG A 48 -1.77 -8.40 -6.30
N VAL A 49 -1.57 -9.36 -5.39
CA VAL A 49 -2.25 -9.40 -4.08
C VAL A 49 -1.85 -8.18 -3.23
N ARG A 50 -0.55 -7.87 -3.18
CA ARG A 50 -0.04 -6.70 -2.47
C ARG A 50 -0.62 -5.41 -3.04
N GLU A 51 -0.61 -5.22 -4.35
CA GLU A 51 -1.16 -4.01 -4.99
C GLU A 51 -2.68 -3.88 -4.77
N LEU A 52 -3.44 -4.98 -4.82
CA LEU A 52 -4.87 -4.96 -4.50
C LEU A 52 -5.13 -4.55 -3.05
N ALA A 53 -4.38 -5.10 -2.09
CA ALA A 53 -4.48 -4.71 -0.69
C ALA A 53 -4.23 -3.20 -0.50
N ILE A 54 -3.20 -2.67 -1.14
CA ILE A 54 -2.89 -1.22 -1.12
C ILE A 54 -4.04 -0.40 -1.69
N LEU A 55 -4.63 -0.82 -2.82
CA LEU A 55 -5.76 -0.12 -3.41
C LEU A 55 -7.02 -0.15 -2.55
N ARG A 56 -7.28 -1.24 -1.83
CA ARG A 56 -8.39 -1.31 -0.86
C ARG A 56 -8.19 -0.34 0.29
N VAL A 57 -6.98 -0.28 0.85
CA VAL A 57 -6.60 0.71 1.88
C VAL A 57 -6.74 2.13 1.37
N ALA A 58 -6.23 2.40 0.17
CA ALA A 58 -6.30 3.71 -0.46
C ALA A 58 -7.75 4.15 -0.69
N ALA A 59 -8.63 3.25 -1.15
CA ALA A 59 -10.05 3.52 -1.31
C ALA A 59 -10.73 3.79 0.04
N HIS A 60 -10.50 2.94 1.04
CA HIS A 60 -11.10 3.08 2.37
C HIS A 60 -10.72 4.41 3.04
N HIS A 61 -9.45 4.81 2.98
CA HIS A 61 -8.99 6.08 3.56
C HIS A 61 -9.10 7.28 2.63
N ARG A 62 -9.60 7.09 1.39
CA ARG A 62 -9.68 8.10 0.33
C ARG A 62 -8.32 8.74 0.02
N SER A 63 -7.27 7.93 0.03
CA SER A 63 -5.88 8.32 -0.23
C SER A 63 -5.63 8.44 -1.72
N ALA A 64 -5.77 9.65 -2.26
CA ALA A 64 -5.59 9.88 -3.69
C ALA A 64 -4.15 9.61 -4.15
N TYR A 65 -3.16 9.88 -3.30
CA TYR A 65 -1.76 9.66 -3.61
C TYR A 65 -1.42 8.19 -3.77
N GLU A 66 -1.84 7.35 -2.83
CA GLU A 66 -1.62 5.90 -2.92
C GLU A 66 -2.37 5.32 -4.11
N TRP A 67 -3.62 5.75 -4.35
CA TRP A 67 -4.35 5.34 -5.53
C TRP A 67 -3.60 5.67 -6.82
N HIS A 68 -3.12 6.91 -6.95
CA HIS A 68 -2.36 7.36 -8.11
C HIS A 68 -1.07 6.53 -8.31
N ALA A 69 -0.34 6.25 -7.24
CA ALA A 69 0.92 5.52 -7.30
C ALA A 69 0.73 4.03 -7.63
N HIS A 70 -0.34 3.41 -7.13
CA HIS A 70 -0.49 1.94 -7.15
C HIS A 70 -1.48 1.43 -8.21
N ALA A 71 -2.49 2.21 -8.61
CA ALA A 71 -3.48 1.75 -9.59
C ALA A 71 -2.87 1.37 -10.95
N PRO A 72 -1.91 2.15 -11.52
CA PRO A 72 -1.25 1.76 -12.76
C PRO A 72 -0.41 0.48 -12.62
N VAL A 73 0.22 0.28 -11.46
CA VAL A 73 1.02 -0.93 -11.18
C VAL A 73 0.11 -2.15 -11.13
N ALA A 74 -0.99 -2.09 -10.37
CA ALA A 74 -1.98 -3.15 -10.30
C ALA A 74 -2.58 -3.48 -11.68
N ALA A 75 -2.84 -2.46 -12.52
CA ALA A 75 -3.39 -2.65 -13.86
C ALA A 75 -2.42 -3.35 -14.83
N ALA A 76 -1.11 -3.21 -14.61
CA ALA A 76 -0.08 -3.81 -15.47
C ALA A 76 0.27 -5.26 -15.08
N LEU A 77 -0.12 -5.72 -13.89
CA LEU A 77 0.15 -7.08 -13.40
C LEU A 77 -0.91 -8.07 -13.89
N GLU A 78 -0.50 -9.27 -14.30
CA GLU A 78 -1.43 -10.33 -14.69
C GLU A 78 -2.12 -10.96 -13.46
N VAL A 79 -3.35 -11.43 -13.66
CA VAL A 79 -4.06 -12.24 -12.67
C VAL A 79 -3.45 -13.64 -12.68
N VAL A 80 -2.76 -14.02 -11.60
CA VAL A 80 -2.08 -15.33 -11.48
C VAL A 80 -2.94 -16.31 -10.70
N ASP A 81 -3.48 -15.88 -9.56
CA ASP A 81 -4.37 -16.68 -8.72
C ASP A 81 -5.62 -15.86 -8.34
N PRO A 82 -6.71 -15.99 -9.11
CA PRO A 82 -7.96 -15.30 -8.82
C PRO A 82 -8.56 -15.66 -7.46
N HIS A 83 -8.29 -16.86 -6.92
CA HIS A 83 -8.83 -17.27 -5.63
C HIS A 83 -8.09 -16.56 -4.49
N ALA A 84 -6.76 -16.59 -4.51
CA ALA A 84 -5.94 -15.87 -3.54
C ALA A 84 -6.22 -14.36 -3.55
N GLU A 85 -6.37 -13.75 -4.72
CA GLU A 85 -6.74 -12.33 -4.85
C GLU A 85 -8.09 -12.02 -4.18
N ARG A 86 -9.12 -12.86 -4.41
CA ARG A 86 -10.44 -12.67 -3.78
C ARG A 86 -10.40 -12.83 -2.27
N VAL A 87 -9.67 -13.84 -1.77
CA VAL A 87 -9.52 -14.08 -0.33
C VAL A 87 -8.80 -12.90 0.33
N ALA A 88 -7.70 -12.44 -0.26
CA ALA A 88 -6.96 -11.29 0.26
C ALA A 88 -7.81 -10.02 0.29
N VAL A 89 -8.55 -9.71 -0.78
CA VAL A 89 -9.44 -8.55 -0.80
C VAL A 89 -10.51 -8.63 0.29
N ALA A 90 -11.13 -9.79 0.48
CA ALA A 90 -12.13 -9.99 1.53
C ALA A 90 -11.54 -9.80 2.94
N ALA A 91 -10.34 -10.35 3.18
CA ALA A 91 -9.65 -10.18 4.45
C ALA A 91 -9.27 -8.72 4.72
N VAL A 92 -8.78 -8.00 3.70
CA VAL A 92 -8.46 -6.57 3.81
C VAL A 92 -9.73 -5.75 4.10
N ASP A 93 -10.84 -6.06 3.44
CA ASP A 93 -12.11 -5.37 3.67
C ASP A 93 -12.66 -5.59 5.09
N GLU A 94 -12.56 -6.82 5.61
CA GLU A 94 -12.92 -7.13 7.00
C GLU A 94 -12.01 -6.37 7.97
N LEU A 95 -10.69 -6.43 7.81
CA LEU A 95 -9.71 -5.68 8.62
C LEU A 95 -9.99 -4.17 8.63
N LEU A 96 -10.28 -3.58 7.47
CA LEU A 96 -10.57 -2.15 7.36
C LEU A 96 -11.92 -1.78 7.99
N GLY A 97 -12.90 -2.71 7.97
CA GLY A 97 -14.23 -2.50 8.53
C GLY A 97 -14.29 -2.68 10.04
N THR A 98 -13.57 -3.66 10.59
CA THR A 98 -13.71 -4.11 11.99
C THR A 98 -12.45 -3.87 12.82
N GLY A 99 -11.29 -3.71 12.18
CA GLY A 99 -9.98 -3.71 12.83
C GLY A 99 -9.47 -5.10 13.20
N ASP A 100 -10.14 -6.17 12.76
CA ASP A 100 -9.84 -7.55 13.14
C ASP A 100 -10.20 -8.56 12.03
N LEU A 101 -9.79 -9.81 12.18
CA LEU A 101 -10.26 -10.94 11.38
C LEU A 101 -10.90 -11.99 12.27
N THR A 102 -12.05 -12.51 11.84
CA THR A 102 -12.60 -13.74 12.41
C THR A 102 -11.64 -14.92 12.19
N ASP A 103 -11.69 -15.92 13.08
CA ASP A 103 -10.87 -17.15 12.96
C ASP A 103 -11.06 -17.83 11.58
N ASP A 104 -12.29 -17.84 11.08
CA ASP A 104 -12.64 -18.36 9.76
C ASP A 104 -11.98 -17.55 8.63
N ALA A 105 -11.97 -16.21 8.73
CA ALA A 105 -11.29 -15.35 7.75
C ALA A 105 -9.77 -15.49 7.81
N TRP A 106 -9.21 -15.61 9.01
CA TRP A 106 -7.80 -15.92 9.20
C TRP A 106 -7.43 -17.26 8.56
N SER A 107 -8.16 -18.33 8.86
CA SER A 107 -7.90 -19.67 8.31
C SER A 107 -7.92 -19.65 6.78
N ARG A 108 -8.95 -19.04 6.16
CA ARG A 108 -9.01 -18.93 4.69
C ARG A 108 -7.83 -18.15 4.12
N THR A 109 -7.40 -17.09 4.80
CA THR A 109 -6.27 -16.27 4.37
C THR A 109 -4.96 -17.06 4.43
N VAL A 110 -4.76 -17.83 5.51
CA VAL A 110 -3.61 -18.73 5.66
C VAL A 110 -3.64 -19.84 4.60
N ASP A 111 -4.79 -20.43 4.32
CA ASP A 111 -4.92 -21.47 3.29
C ASP A 111 -4.56 -20.95 1.89
N ALA A 112 -4.91 -19.70 1.59
CA ALA A 112 -4.67 -19.09 0.29
C ALA A 112 -3.26 -18.50 0.13
N LEU A 113 -2.65 -17.95 1.19
CA LEU A 113 -1.42 -17.16 1.12
C LEU A 113 -0.26 -17.76 1.93
N GLY A 114 -0.51 -18.82 2.69
CA GLY A 114 0.37 -19.27 3.75
C GLY A 114 0.35 -18.33 4.97
N GLU A 115 0.85 -18.81 6.10
CA GLU A 115 0.87 -18.05 7.35
C GLU A 115 1.71 -16.76 7.24
N ALA A 116 2.89 -16.86 6.61
CA ALA A 116 3.74 -15.69 6.36
C ALA A 116 3.04 -14.64 5.47
N GLY A 117 2.30 -15.08 4.45
CA GLY A 117 1.53 -14.19 3.59
C GLY A 117 0.36 -13.52 4.32
N ALA A 118 -0.34 -14.25 5.19
CA ALA A 118 -1.40 -13.70 6.02
C ALA A 118 -0.87 -12.61 6.98
N VAL A 119 0.29 -12.83 7.63
CA VAL A 119 0.95 -11.83 8.48
C VAL A 119 1.46 -10.64 7.66
N GLU A 120 2.01 -10.87 6.48
CA GLU A 120 2.45 -9.78 5.61
C GLU A 120 1.25 -8.94 5.14
N LEU A 121 0.09 -9.55 4.85
CA LEU A 121 -1.12 -8.85 4.45
C LEU A 121 -1.60 -7.87 5.53
N THR A 122 -1.62 -8.29 6.81
CA THR A 122 -1.97 -7.37 7.91
C THR A 122 -0.96 -6.24 8.05
N THR A 123 0.32 -6.53 7.80
CA THR A 123 1.40 -5.53 7.82
C THR A 123 1.25 -4.52 6.68
N VAL A 124 0.91 -4.97 5.46
CA VAL A 124 0.60 -4.08 4.32
C VAL A 124 -0.58 -3.18 4.66
N VAL A 125 -1.68 -3.72 5.20
CA VAL A 125 -2.86 -2.93 5.57
C VAL A 125 -2.49 -1.84 6.58
N GLY A 126 -1.81 -2.20 7.67
CA GLY A 126 -1.40 -1.25 8.70
C GLY A 126 -0.41 -0.20 8.19
N TYR A 127 0.57 -0.61 7.38
CA TYR A 127 1.57 0.29 6.82
C TYR A 127 0.96 1.34 5.90
N TYR A 128 0.10 0.94 4.96
CA TYR A 128 -0.54 1.89 4.04
C TYR A 128 -1.64 2.71 4.73
N ALA A 129 -2.31 2.19 5.76
CA ALA A 129 -3.21 3.00 6.59
C ALA A 129 -2.46 4.13 7.31
N LEU A 130 -1.26 3.84 7.83
CA LEU A 130 -0.37 4.83 8.42
C LEU A 130 0.07 5.88 7.39
N LEU A 131 0.48 5.46 6.18
CA LEU A 131 0.89 6.39 5.13
C LEU A 131 -0.27 7.26 4.66
N ALA A 132 -1.45 6.68 4.40
CA ALA A 132 -2.68 7.41 4.07
C ALA A 132 -2.98 8.51 5.10
N MET A 133 -2.86 8.18 6.40
CA MET A 133 -3.02 9.14 7.48
C MET A 133 -1.97 10.27 7.42
N GLN A 134 -0.68 9.95 7.25
CA GLN A 134 0.37 10.98 7.16
C GLN A 134 0.17 11.89 5.95
N LEU A 135 -0.10 11.32 4.77
CA LEU A 135 -0.35 12.05 3.53
C LEU A 135 -1.51 13.05 3.71
N ARG A 136 -2.61 12.60 4.33
CA ARG A 136 -3.76 13.46 4.64
C ARG A 136 -3.43 14.56 5.64
N VAL A 137 -2.79 14.24 6.77
CA VAL A 137 -2.47 15.20 7.83
C VAL A 137 -1.49 16.27 7.35
N LEU A 138 -0.50 15.86 6.56
CA LEU A 138 0.55 16.74 6.05
C LEU A 138 0.17 17.45 4.76
N ARG A 139 -1.02 17.19 4.22
CA ARG A 139 -1.55 17.77 2.98
C ARG A 139 -0.59 17.60 1.80
N VAL A 140 -0.04 16.39 1.66
CA VAL A 140 0.87 16.07 0.56
C VAL A 140 0.08 16.14 -0.76
N PRO A 141 0.50 17.00 -1.72
CA PRO A 141 -0.19 17.11 -2.99
C PRO A 141 0.08 15.89 -3.86
N LEU A 142 -0.80 15.66 -4.84
CA LEU A 142 -0.50 14.78 -5.95
C LEU A 142 0.58 15.43 -6.85
N PRO A 143 1.32 14.64 -7.64
CA PRO A 143 2.14 15.17 -8.72
C PRO A 143 1.33 16.06 -9.68
N ASP A 144 1.97 17.08 -10.25
CA ASP A 144 1.33 17.98 -11.19
C ASP A 144 0.73 17.22 -12.38
N GLY A 145 -0.54 17.51 -12.69
CA GLY A 145 -1.27 16.86 -13.77
C GLY A 145 -1.80 15.46 -13.44
N ALA A 146 -1.63 14.96 -12.21
CA ALA A 146 -2.24 13.71 -11.79
C ALA A 146 -3.77 13.79 -11.86
N PRO A 147 -4.45 12.80 -12.46
CA PRO A 147 -5.90 12.76 -12.49
C PRO A 147 -6.47 12.59 -11.08
N PRO A 148 -7.68 13.11 -10.81
CA PRO A 148 -8.34 12.89 -9.53
C PRO A 148 -8.55 11.39 -9.30
N ALA A 149 -8.28 10.92 -8.08
CA ALA A 149 -8.50 9.53 -7.73
C ALA A 149 -9.99 9.19 -7.85
N THR A 150 -10.29 8.11 -8.56
CA THR A 150 -11.66 7.61 -8.72
C THR A 150 -11.81 6.40 -7.82
N PHE A 151 -12.44 6.60 -6.66
CA PHE A 151 -12.80 5.51 -5.78
C PHE A 151 -14.17 4.98 -6.21
N CYS A 152 -14.25 3.74 -6.70
CA CYS A 152 -15.55 3.09 -6.84
C CYS A 152 -16.14 2.89 -5.45
N THR A 153 -17.32 3.48 -5.23
CA THR A 153 -18.17 3.26 -4.06
C THR A 153 -18.87 1.91 -4.13
#